data_AF-A0AAJ4XTL4-F1
#
_entry.id   AF-A0AAJ4XTL4-F1
#
_cell.length_a   1.000
_cell.length_b   1.000
_cell.length_c   1.000
_cell.angle_alpha   90.00
_cell.angle_beta   90.00
_cell.angle_gamma   90.00
#
_symmetry.space_group_name_H-M   'P 1'
#
loop_
_entity.id
_entity.type
_entity.pdbx_description
1 polymer ?
#
loop_
_entity_poly.entity_id
_entity_poly.type
_entity_poly.pdbx_seq_one_letter_code
_entity_poly.pdbx_strand_id
1 'polypeptide(L)'
;MSSTSQVNTSLSAPPAPILMHLSPASLEQVSKLITQKVTVETPYFFPIAFISLFFILYLLASLLHNLVLPLTLRRQWSSIKSEHRRTMVIYILQILFTSTALILQLSVLPLLNLNFSVVRLNVLRASACLLAALYLFELVYRYRMTYPMIFHHLITCFAMSLSLVMLERLSDPSYALTGLLWIFQATTEQTVFAALFMYRLSAPVRILGPLFGFSAIQSLVFKFASIAATIWVWVKYQKPASAPLYYAWDALYWICTVGLAFTQVWGAWVVWNMGNSLEKRYKQKQEQEQDHQVSNLTPVLTISHGQSSQAITIQSSRSASSQFTPDFEKPNPSDLESGAKIYAQR
;
A
#
# COMPACT_ATOMS: atom_id res chain seq x y z
N MET A 1 32.25 -44.55 23.85
CA MET A 1 32.74 -43.95 22.59
C MET A 1 31.73 -42.89 22.16
N SER A 2 31.98 -41.64 22.53
CA SER A 2 31.12 -40.49 22.19
C SER A 2 31.66 -39.88 20.90
N SER A 3 30.90 -39.98 19.81
CA SER A 3 31.23 -39.39 18.52
C SER A 3 30.92 -37.89 18.55
N THR A 4 31.92 -37.10 18.93
CA THR A 4 31.91 -35.65 18.77
C THR A 4 31.93 -35.32 17.29
N SER A 5 30.76 -35.04 16.72
CA SER A 5 30.62 -34.57 15.35
C SER A 5 31.23 -33.16 15.27
N GLN A 6 32.46 -33.08 14.78
CA GLN A 6 33.12 -31.81 14.46
C GLN A 6 32.39 -31.18 13.26
N VAL A 7 31.55 -30.20 13.56
CA VAL A 7 31.02 -29.28 12.56
C VAL A 7 32.18 -28.43 12.07
N ASN A 8 32.58 -28.62 10.81
CA ASN A 8 33.59 -27.80 10.13
C ASN A 8 33.19 -26.33 10.17
N THR A 9 33.85 -25.58 11.05
CA THR A 9 33.78 -24.13 11.20
C THR A 9 34.62 -23.45 10.13
N SER A 10 34.08 -23.33 8.92
CA SER A 10 34.60 -22.35 7.95
C SER A 10 34.18 -20.95 8.40
N LEU A 11 35.16 -20.17 8.89
CA LEU A 11 35.07 -18.75 9.30
C LEU A 11 34.02 -18.44 10.39
N SER A 12 34.47 -18.52 11.65
CA SER A 12 33.72 -18.05 12.82
C SER A 12 33.55 -16.53 12.78
N ALA A 13 32.54 -16.06 12.05
CA ALA A 13 32.01 -14.73 12.27
C ALA A 13 31.67 -14.59 13.76
N PRO A 14 31.96 -13.44 14.40
CA PRO A 14 31.55 -13.22 15.77
C PRO A 14 30.04 -13.45 15.91
N PRO A 15 29.58 -14.04 17.03
CA PRO A 15 28.17 -14.30 17.23
C PRO A 15 27.36 -13.00 17.09
N ALA A 16 26.20 -13.09 16.45
CA ALA A 16 25.36 -11.93 16.18
C ALA A 16 25.10 -11.10 17.46
N PRO A 17 25.27 -9.76 17.43
CA PRO A 17 25.21 -8.92 18.64
C PRO A 17 23.93 -9.10 19.45
N ILE A 18 22.79 -9.34 18.78
CA ILE A 18 21.50 -9.53 19.44
C ILE A 18 21.46 -10.75 20.36
N LEU A 19 22.28 -11.79 20.11
CA LEU A 19 22.27 -13.04 20.89
C LEU A 19 22.66 -12.82 22.34
N MET A 20 23.51 -11.81 22.62
CA MET A 20 23.92 -11.45 23.99
C MET A 20 22.78 -10.86 24.82
N HIS A 21 21.70 -10.42 24.16
CA HIS A 21 20.54 -9.80 24.80
C HIS A 21 19.35 -10.76 24.95
N LEU A 22 19.47 -12.01 24.49
CA LEU A 22 18.37 -12.97 24.52
C LEU A 22 18.30 -13.70 25.85
N SER A 23 17.06 -13.96 26.31
CA SER A 23 16.84 -14.90 27.41
C SER A 23 17.22 -16.33 26.99
N PRO A 24 17.60 -17.22 27.93
CA PRO A 24 17.94 -18.61 27.62
C PRO A 24 16.84 -19.34 26.82
N ALA A 25 15.58 -19.11 27.18
CA ALA A 25 14.43 -19.67 26.47
C ALA A 25 14.35 -19.18 25.01
N SER A 26 14.59 -17.89 24.77
CA SER A 26 14.60 -17.32 23.41
C SER A 26 15.76 -17.85 22.58
N LEU A 27 16.94 -18.02 23.20
CA LEU A 27 18.12 -18.59 22.56
C LEU A 27 17.88 -20.04 22.13
N GLU A 28 17.25 -20.85 22.97
CA GLU A 28 16.85 -22.23 22.61
C GLU A 28 15.91 -22.23 21.40
N GLN A 29 14.92 -21.34 21.36
CA GLN A 29 13.96 -21.25 20.26
C GLN A 29 14.62 -20.80 18.94
N VAL A 30 15.53 -19.83 19.00
CA VAL A 30 16.31 -19.38 17.84
C VAL A 30 17.21 -20.52 17.35
N SER A 31 17.85 -21.26 18.27
CA SER A 31 18.66 -22.44 17.91
C SER A 31 17.82 -23.52 17.22
N LYS A 32 16.60 -23.80 17.69
CA LYS A 32 15.66 -24.72 17.03
C LYS A 32 15.35 -24.26 15.61
N LEU A 33 15.10 -22.97 15.39
CA LEU A 33 14.82 -22.42 14.07
C LEU A 33 16.01 -22.60 13.11
N ILE A 34 17.22 -22.29 13.57
CA ILE A 34 18.46 -22.44 12.78
C ILE A 34 18.68 -23.90 12.41
N THR A 35 18.42 -24.80 13.36
CA THR A 35 18.62 -26.25 13.18
C THR A 35 17.60 -26.87 12.22
N GLN A 36 16.41 -26.28 12.09
CA GLN A 36 15.35 -26.82 11.21
C GLN A 36 15.73 -26.86 9.73
N LYS A 37 16.79 -26.14 9.29
CA LYS A 37 17.27 -26.09 7.88
C LYS A 37 16.16 -25.90 6.83
N VAL A 38 15.02 -25.34 7.23
CA VAL A 38 13.97 -24.91 6.30
C VAL A 38 14.42 -23.57 5.75
N THR A 39 15.01 -23.60 4.57
CA THR A 39 15.43 -22.39 3.86
C THR A 39 14.26 -21.79 3.08
N VAL A 40 14.31 -20.50 2.76
CA VAL A 40 13.36 -19.83 1.84
C VAL A 40 13.27 -20.57 0.50
N GLU A 41 14.35 -21.22 0.09
CA GLU A 41 14.47 -22.03 -1.13
C GLU A 41 13.69 -23.36 -1.06
N THR A 42 13.19 -23.74 0.11
CA THR A 42 12.44 -24.99 0.31
C THR A 42 11.08 -24.89 -0.41
N PRO A 43 10.82 -25.68 -1.48
CA PRO A 43 9.70 -25.45 -2.40
C PRO A 43 8.32 -25.51 -1.75
N TYR A 44 8.17 -26.34 -0.71
CA TYR A 44 6.88 -26.57 -0.07
C TYR A 44 6.41 -25.40 0.81
N PHE A 45 7.34 -24.52 1.25
CA PHE A 45 7.03 -23.48 2.22
C PHE A 45 6.66 -22.15 1.56
N PHE A 46 7.49 -21.64 0.66
CA PHE A 46 7.25 -20.36 0.02
C PHE A 46 6.54 -20.50 -1.33
N PRO A 47 7.08 -21.23 -2.33
CA PRO A 47 6.43 -21.34 -3.65
C PRO A 47 5.01 -21.92 -3.63
N ILE A 48 4.77 -23.04 -2.94
CA ILE A 48 3.43 -23.66 -2.90
C ILE A 48 2.43 -22.77 -2.17
N ALA A 49 2.81 -22.20 -1.02
CA ALA A 49 1.95 -21.27 -0.28
C ALA A 49 1.63 -20.05 -1.14
N PHE A 50 2.62 -19.51 -1.85
CA PHE A 50 2.46 -18.36 -2.73
C PHE A 50 1.52 -18.65 -3.90
N ILE A 51 1.69 -19.78 -4.60
CA ILE A 51 0.78 -20.21 -5.67
C ILE A 51 -0.65 -20.40 -5.14
N SER A 52 -0.80 -21.04 -3.98
CA SER A 52 -2.10 -21.24 -3.34
C SER A 52 -2.78 -19.91 -2.99
N LEU A 53 -2.02 -18.96 -2.43
CA LEU A 53 -2.51 -17.61 -2.14
C LEU A 53 -2.91 -16.86 -3.40
N PHE A 54 -2.15 -16.99 -4.48
CA PHE A 54 -2.50 -16.42 -5.79
C PHE A 54 -3.84 -16.95 -6.31
N PHE A 55 -4.05 -18.27 -6.22
CA PHE A 55 -5.32 -18.88 -6.62
C PHE A 55 -6.48 -18.40 -5.75
N ILE A 56 -6.29 -18.32 -4.42
CA ILE A 56 -7.28 -17.78 -3.49
C ILE A 56 -7.61 -16.32 -3.82
N LEU A 57 -6.60 -15.48 -4.03
CA LEU A 57 -6.77 -14.07 -4.39
C LEU A 57 -7.51 -13.92 -5.72
N TYR A 58 -7.19 -14.73 -6.72
CA TYR A 58 -7.89 -14.73 -8.01
C TYR A 58 -9.36 -15.14 -7.86
N LEU A 59 -9.64 -16.21 -7.10
CA LEU A 59 -11.01 -16.67 -6.84
C LEU A 59 -11.82 -15.57 -6.13
N LEU A 60 -11.26 -14.96 -5.09
CA LEU A 60 -11.91 -13.88 -4.36
C LEU A 60 -12.11 -12.63 -5.23
N ALA A 61 -11.12 -12.27 -6.04
CA ALA A 61 -11.23 -11.16 -6.98
C ALA A 61 -12.36 -11.39 -7.99
N SER A 62 -12.45 -12.61 -8.53
CA SER A 62 -13.52 -13.02 -9.46
C SER A 62 -14.90 -12.98 -8.78
N LEU A 63 -15.01 -13.51 -7.56
CA LEU A 63 -16.23 -13.47 -6.76
C LEU A 63 -16.69 -12.03 -6.47
N LEU A 64 -15.76 -11.17 -6.07
CA LEU A 64 -16.03 -9.75 -5.83
C LEU A 64 -16.47 -9.02 -7.09
N HIS A 65 -15.79 -9.25 -8.22
CA HIS A 65 -16.04 -8.57 -9.48
C HIS A 65 -17.36 -8.99 -10.14
N ASN A 66 -17.64 -10.30 -10.14
CA ASN A 66 -18.72 -10.90 -10.92
C ASN A 66 -20.01 -11.12 -10.11
N LEU A 67 -19.90 -11.26 -8.78
CA LEU A 67 -21.05 -11.56 -7.93
C LEU A 67 -21.31 -10.47 -6.89
N VAL A 68 -20.38 -10.23 -5.97
CA VAL A 68 -20.65 -9.39 -4.78
C VAL A 68 -20.93 -7.93 -5.15
N LEU A 69 -20.00 -7.27 -5.86
CA LEU A 69 -20.14 -5.83 -6.18
C LEU A 69 -21.30 -5.52 -7.14
N PRO A 70 -21.56 -6.31 -8.20
CA PRO A 70 -22.77 -6.15 -9.00
C PRO A 70 -24.06 -6.27 -8.20
N LEU A 71 -24.12 -7.17 -7.22
CA LEU A 71 -25.31 -7.34 -6.38
C LEU A 71 -25.49 -6.19 -5.40
N THR A 72 -24.42 -5.75 -4.73
CA THR A 72 -24.49 -4.72 -3.69
C THR A 72 -24.63 -3.30 -4.25
N LEU A 73 -24.02 -3.01 -5.42
CA LEU A 73 -23.96 -1.67 -5.99
C LEU A 73 -24.72 -1.52 -7.32
N ARG A 74 -25.44 -2.57 -7.76
CA ARG A 74 -26.24 -2.72 -8.99
C ARG A 74 -26.16 -1.58 -10.02
N ARG A 75 -26.84 -0.46 -9.77
CA ARG A 75 -26.92 0.69 -10.70
C ARG A 75 -25.60 1.46 -10.85
N GLN A 76 -24.83 1.60 -9.77
CA GLN A 76 -23.53 2.28 -9.80
C GLN A 76 -22.46 1.38 -10.42
N TRP A 77 -22.51 0.07 -10.17
CA TRP A 77 -21.50 -0.84 -10.73
C TRP A 77 -21.49 -0.83 -12.26
N SER A 78 -22.67 -0.87 -12.88
CA SER A 78 -22.80 -0.89 -14.34
C SER A 78 -22.35 0.41 -15.02
N SER A 79 -22.36 1.55 -14.33
CA SER A 79 -21.90 2.83 -14.87
C SER A 79 -20.39 3.04 -14.76
N ILE A 80 -19.71 2.34 -13.84
CA ILE A 80 -18.26 2.45 -13.64
C ILE A 80 -17.51 1.74 -14.78
N LYS A 81 -16.46 2.37 -15.32
CA LYS A 81 -15.57 1.76 -16.34
C LYS A 81 -14.93 0.46 -15.83
N SER A 82 -14.73 -0.52 -16.71
CA SER A 82 -14.17 -1.84 -16.37
C SER A 82 -12.82 -1.77 -15.62
N GLU A 83 -11.96 -0.83 -16.00
CA GLU A 83 -10.68 -0.58 -15.34
C GLU A 83 -10.83 -0.16 -13.87
N HIS A 84 -11.75 0.77 -13.60
CA HIS A 84 -12.04 1.23 -12.26
C HIS A 84 -12.71 0.14 -11.42
N ARG A 85 -13.55 -0.71 -12.02
CA ARG A 85 -14.14 -1.87 -11.33
C ARG A 85 -13.07 -2.81 -10.80
N ARG A 86 -12.05 -3.15 -11.59
CA ARG A 86 -10.93 -3.99 -11.12
C ARG A 86 -10.14 -3.32 -10.01
N THR A 87 -9.89 -2.02 -10.13
CA THR A 87 -9.21 -1.24 -9.09
C THR A 87 -9.99 -1.25 -7.76
N MET A 88 -11.31 -1.13 -7.81
CA MET A 88 -12.16 -1.21 -6.60
C MET A 88 -12.13 -2.59 -5.94
N VAL A 89 -12.11 -3.67 -6.73
CA VAL A 89 -11.92 -5.03 -6.21
C VAL A 89 -10.60 -5.14 -5.45
N ILE A 90 -9.52 -4.61 -6.03
CA ILE A 90 -8.21 -4.57 -5.38
C ILE A 90 -8.25 -3.78 -4.07
N TYR A 91 -8.93 -2.64 -3.99
CA TYR A 91 -9.04 -1.90 -2.73
C TYR A 91 -9.68 -2.73 -1.62
N ILE A 92 -10.72 -3.51 -1.94
CA ILE A 92 -11.35 -4.42 -0.96
C ILE A 92 -10.38 -5.52 -0.54
N LEU A 93 -9.72 -6.17 -1.50
CA LEU A 93 -8.73 -7.21 -1.18
C LEU A 93 -7.57 -6.64 -0.36
N GLN A 94 -7.09 -5.44 -0.68
CA GLN A 94 -6.07 -4.74 0.08
C GLN A 94 -6.52 -4.51 1.51
N ILE A 95 -7.71 -3.95 1.75
CA ILE A 95 -8.24 -3.76 3.11
C ILE A 95 -8.30 -5.09 3.87
N LEU A 96 -8.88 -6.14 3.27
CA LEU A 96 -9.06 -7.43 3.93
C LEU A 96 -7.72 -8.08 4.29
N PHE A 97 -6.84 -8.28 3.30
CA PHE A 97 -5.61 -9.03 3.48
C PHE A 97 -4.55 -8.24 4.26
N THR A 98 -4.44 -6.92 4.08
CA THR A 98 -3.53 -6.12 4.91
C THR A 98 -4.02 -6.04 6.36
N SER A 99 -5.33 -6.05 6.62
CA SER A 99 -5.87 -6.13 7.99
C SER A 99 -5.56 -7.49 8.63
N THR A 100 -5.72 -8.59 7.89
CA THR A 100 -5.31 -9.92 8.36
C THR A 100 -3.81 -9.95 8.65
N ALA A 101 -2.99 -9.44 7.74
CA ALA A 101 -1.54 -9.35 7.93
C ALA A 101 -1.19 -8.50 9.16
N LEU A 102 -1.89 -7.37 9.39
CA LEU A 102 -1.72 -6.53 10.57
C LEU A 102 -2.05 -7.30 11.85
N ILE A 103 -3.15 -8.06 11.91
CA ILE A 103 -3.51 -8.87 13.09
C ILE A 103 -2.42 -9.91 13.38
N LEU A 104 -1.93 -10.62 12.35
CA LEU A 104 -0.83 -11.56 12.48
C LEU A 104 0.44 -10.87 12.99
N GLN A 105 0.73 -9.68 12.47
CA GLN A 105 1.87 -8.86 12.86
C GLN A 105 1.78 -8.37 14.32
N LEU A 106 0.60 -7.92 14.75
CA LEU A 106 0.34 -7.50 16.13
C LEU A 106 0.50 -8.66 17.11
N SER A 107 0.11 -9.88 16.71
CA SER A 107 0.28 -11.09 17.54
C SER A 107 1.74 -11.46 17.81
N VAL A 108 2.66 -10.98 16.96
CA VAL A 108 4.11 -11.23 17.08
C VAL A 108 4.91 -10.03 17.57
N LEU A 109 4.25 -8.95 18.01
CA LEU A 109 4.92 -7.81 18.66
C LEU A 109 5.85 -8.19 19.83
N PRO A 110 5.60 -9.26 20.63
CA PRO A 110 6.56 -9.69 21.64
C PRO A 110 7.98 -9.97 21.11
N LEU A 111 8.16 -10.18 19.80
CA LEU A 111 9.49 -10.26 19.16
C LEU A 111 10.31 -8.96 19.37
N LEU A 112 9.67 -7.79 19.36
CA LEU A 112 10.35 -6.51 19.62
C LEU A 112 10.92 -6.42 21.05
N ASN A 113 10.30 -7.15 21.99
CA ASN A 113 10.79 -7.35 23.36
C ASN A 113 11.75 -8.54 23.47
N LEU A 114 12.36 -8.96 22.36
CA LEU A 114 13.32 -10.06 22.26
C LEU A 114 12.79 -11.43 22.71
N ASN A 115 11.48 -11.61 22.78
CA ASN A 115 10.87 -12.90 23.14
C ASN A 115 10.68 -13.75 21.87
N PHE A 116 11.75 -14.38 21.43
CA PHE A 116 11.74 -15.20 20.21
C PHE A 116 11.08 -16.56 20.45
N SER A 117 10.23 -16.98 19.51
CA SER A 117 9.71 -18.33 19.45
C SER A 117 9.53 -18.75 17.98
N VAL A 118 9.66 -20.05 17.71
CA VAL A 118 9.49 -20.60 16.35
C VAL A 118 8.10 -20.27 15.80
N VAL A 119 7.06 -20.35 16.63
CA VAL A 119 5.69 -20.01 16.25
C VAL A 119 5.58 -18.55 15.81
N ARG A 120 6.14 -17.60 16.58
CA ARG A 120 6.08 -16.17 16.24
C ARG A 120 6.82 -15.87 14.95
N LEU A 121 7.97 -16.50 14.71
CA LEU A 121 8.72 -16.32 13.47
C LEU A 121 7.98 -16.93 12.27
N ASN A 122 7.29 -18.05 12.43
CA ASN A 122 6.47 -18.62 11.38
C ASN A 122 5.23 -17.78 11.07
N VAL A 123 4.60 -17.17 12.09
CA VAL A 123 3.51 -16.21 11.88
C VAL A 123 4.01 -14.95 11.15
N LEU A 124 5.20 -14.44 11.49
CA LEU A 124 5.83 -13.35 10.77
C LEU A 124 6.08 -13.70 9.29
N ARG A 125 6.65 -14.88 9.01
CA ARG A 125 6.85 -15.39 7.64
C ARG A 125 5.52 -15.50 6.87
N ALA A 126 4.47 -16.01 7.52
CA ALA A 126 3.15 -16.12 6.93
C ALA A 126 2.56 -14.74 6.58
N SER A 127 2.71 -13.76 7.48
CA SER A 127 2.30 -12.36 7.23
C SER A 127 3.05 -11.74 6.04
N ALA A 128 4.37 -11.93 5.98
CA ALA A 128 5.19 -11.47 4.86
C ALA A 128 4.77 -12.12 3.52
N CYS A 129 4.53 -13.43 3.52
CA CYS A 129 4.08 -14.17 2.34
C CYS A 129 2.70 -13.70 1.87
N LEU A 130 1.77 -13.44 2.81
CA LEU A 130 0.43 -12.92 2.52
C LEU A 130 0.50 -11.56 1.80
N LEU A 131 1.33 -10.64 2.29
CA LEU A 131 1.51 -9.32 1.67
C LEU A 131 2.23 -9.40 0.33
N ALA A 132 3.30 -10.19 0.24
CA ALA A 132 4.01 -10.38 -1.01
C ALA A 132 3.08 -10.94 -2.11
N ALA A 133 2.24 -11.92 -1.76
CA ALA A 133 1.27 -12.49 -2.67
C ALA A 133 0.23 -11.44 -3.12
N LEU A 134 -0.29 -10.66 -2.18
CA LEU A 134 -1.26 -9.58 -2.45
C LEU A 134 -0.68 -8.50 -3.37
N TYR A 135 0.55 -8.06 -3.13
CA TYR A 135 1.21 -7.00 -3.91
C TYR A 135 1.56 -7.47 -5.33
N LEU A 136 2.09 -8.69 -5.46
CA LEU A 136 2.35 -9.27 -6.78
C LEU A 136 1.05 -9.56 -7.53
N PHE A 137 -0.01 -9.97 -6.84
CA PHE A 137 -1.33 -10.14 -7.44
C PHE A 137 -1.89 -8.82 -7.95
N GLU A 138 -1.80 -7.73 -7.19
CA GLU A 138 -2.23 -6.40 -7.65
C GLU A 138 -1.48 -5.99 -8.93
N LEU A 139 -0.15 -6.19 -8.95
CA LEU A 139 0.69 -5.86 -10.11
C LEU A 139 0.24 -6.57 -11.40
N VAL A 140 -0.27 -7.79 -11.29
CA VAL A 140 -0.76 -8.60 -12.43
C VAL A 140 -2.22 -8.29 -12.76
N TYR A 141 -3.07 -8.14 -11.75
CA TYR A 141 -4.52 -8.03 -11.92
C TYR A 141 -4.96 -6.63 -12.40
N ARG A 142 -4.25 -5.58 -11.97
CA ARG A 142 -4.60 -4.19 -12.28
C ARG A 142 -4.06 -3.78 -13.64
N TYR A 143 -4.90 -3.15 -14.46
CA TYR A 143 -4.51 -2.74 -15.82
C TYR A 143 -3.48 -1.61 -15.87
N ARG A 144 -3.64 -0.62 -15.00
CA ARG A 144 -2.77 0.54 -14.91
C ARG A 144 -2.47 0.86 -13.47
N MET A 145 -1.19 1.13 -13.22
CA MET A 145 -0.67 1.44 -11.91
C MET A 145 0.40 2.52 -12.09
N THR A 146 0.43 3.49 -11.18
CA THR A 146 1.40 4.56 -11.23
C THR A 146 2.78 4.02 -10.86
N TYR A 147 3.84 4.51 -11.51
CA TYR A 147 5.21 4.06 -11.26
C TYR A 147 5.63 4.09 -9.78
N PRO A 148 5.27 5.11 -8.97
CA PRO A 148 5.61 5.10 -7.55
C PRO A 148 4.98 3.93 -6.79
N MET A 149 3.76 3.53 -7.15
CA MET A 149 3.06 2.41 -6.50
C MET A 149 3.67 1.06 -6.93
N ILE A 150 4.06 0.92 -8.20
CA ILE A 150 4.82 -0.26 -8.67
C ILE A 150 6.13 -0.39 -7.91
N PHE A 151 6.90 0.70 -7.81
CA PHE A 151 8.17 0.73 -7.12
C PHE A 151 8.01 0.42 -5.62
N HIS A 152 6.99 0.98 -4.98
CA HIS A 152 6.63 0.66 -3.60
C HIS A 152 6.41 -0.85 -3.39
N HIS A 153 5.59 -1.48 -4.25
CA HIS A 153 5.31 -2.92 -4.15
C HIS A 153 6.56 -3.76 -4.34
N LEU A 154 7.37 -3.45 -5.37
CA LEU A 154 8.60 -4.18 -5.66
C LEU A 154 9.62 -4.07 -4.53
N ILE A 155 9.87 -2.86 -4.00
CA ILE A 155 10.79 -2.69 -2.88
C ILE A 155 10.26 -3.39 -1.63
N THR A 156 8.97 -3.27 -1.32
CA THR A 156 8.41 -3.89 -0.12
C THR A 156 8.58 -5.41 -0.16
N CYS A 157 8.23 -6.04 -1.29
CA CYS A 157 8.45 -7.47 -1.50
C CYS A 157 9.93 -7.85 -1.38
N PHE A 158 10.81 -7.09 -2.05
CA PHE A 158 12.25 -7.33 -2.00
C PHE A 158 12.82 -7.19 -0.57
N ALA A 159 12.44 -6.14 0.16
CA ALA A 159 12.90 -5.86 1.51
C ALA A 159 12.46 -6.95 2.50
N MET A 160 11.20 -7.41 2.41
CA MET A 160 10.70 -8.53 3.21
C MET A 160 11.47 -9.81 2.91
N SER A 161 11.62 -10.19 1.64
CA SER A 161 12.37 -11.38 1.23
C SER A 161 13.83 -11.29 1.66
N LEU A 162 14.48 -10.14 1.48
CA LEU A 162 15.85 -9.91 1.92
C LEU A 162 15.98 -10.11 3.43
N SER A 163 15.08 -9.55 4.25
CA SER A 163 15.12 -9.71 5.70
C SER A 163 15.02 -11.18 6.15
N LEU A 164 14.20 -11.99 5.47
CA LEU A 164 14.05 -13.42 5.76
C LEU A 164 15.26 -14.23 5.31
N VAL A 165 15.83 -13.90 4.14
CA VAL A 165 17.06 -14.53 3.65
C VAL A 165 18.22 -14.21 4.59
N MET A 166 18.35 -12.97 5.06
CA MET A 166 19.40 -12.57 6.00
C MET A 166 19.25 -13.26 7.36
N LEU A 167 18.02 -13.36 7.88
CA LEU A 167 17.72 -14.15 9.09
C LEU A 167 18.25 -15.59 8.96
N GLU A 168 18.02 -16.24 7.82
CA GLU A 168 18.42 -17.64 7.63
C GLU A 168 19.92 -17.80 7.35
N ARG A 169 20.48 -16.96 6.48
CA ARG A 169 21.89 -17.04 6.07
C ARG A 169 22.85 -16.67 7.20
N LEU A 170 22.49 -15.69 8.02
CA LEU A 170 23.31 -15.25 9.15
C LEU A 170 22.88 -15.82 10.48
N SER A 171 21.74 -16.53 10.53
CA SER A 171 21.20 -17.06 11.79
C SER A 171 21.00 -15.98 12.86
N ASP A 172 20.73 -14.75 12.42
CA ASP A 172 20.62 -13.56 13.27
C ASP A 172 19.14 -13.11 13.35
N PRO A 173 18.51 -13.23 14.53
CA PRO A 173 17.10 -12.91 14.69
C PRO A 173 16.79 -11.40 14.59
N SER A 174 17.79 -10.52 14.60
CA SER A 174 17.57 -9.08 14.44
C SER A 174 16.98 -8.73 13.06
N TYR A 175 17.28 -9.51 12.03
CA TYR A 175 16.72 -9.31 10.68
C TYR A 175 15.22 -9.60 10.64
N ALA A 176 14.72 -10.51 11.49
CA ALA A 176 13.30 -10.72 11.67
C ALA A 176 12.62 -9.48 12.29
N LEU A 177 13.30 -8.76 13.18
CA LEU A 177 12.79 -7.51 13.75
C LEU A 177 12.70 -6.42 12.68
N THR A 178 13.73 -6.26 11.85
CA THR A 178 13.69 -5.32 10.72
C THR A 178 12.56 -5.67 9.75
N GLY A 179 12.42 -6.95 9.37
CA GLY A 179 11.33 -7.42 8.51
C GLY A 179 9.96 -7.15 9.12
N LEU A 180 9.77 -7.47 10.41
CA LEU A 180 8.56 -7.16 11.16
C LEU A 180 8.23 -5.66 11.12
N LEU A 181 9.22 -4.79 11.27
CA LEU A 181 9.00 -3.34 11.27
C LEU A 181 8.72 -2.80 9.87
N TRP A 182 9.39 -3.29 8.82
CA TRP A 182 9.08 -2.91 7.43
C TRP A 182 7.67 -3.30 7.01
N ILE A 183 7.18 -4.45 7.45
CA ILE A 183 5.80 -4.89 7.16
C ILE A 183 4.76 -3.87 7.65
N PHE A 184 5.02 -3.12 8.74
CA PHE A 184 4.10 -2.09 9.23
C PHE A 184 3.84 -0.98 8.21
N GLN A 185 4.77 -0.74 7.29
CA GLN A 185 4.60 0.27 6.24
C GLN A 185 3.54 -0.13 5.22
N ALA A 186 3.34 -1.44 5.02
CA ALA A 186 2.35 -2.02 4.11
C ALA A 186 1.00 -2.28 4.79
N THR A 187 1.00 -2.60 6.08
CA THR A 187 -0.20 -3.02 6.84
C THR A 187 -0.95 -1.88 7.52
N THR A 188 -0.64 -0.61 7.22
CA THR A 188 -1.27 0.56 7.87
C THR A 188 -1.96 1.49 6.87
N GLU A 189 -2.28 0.99 5.68
CA GLU A 189 -2.88 1.77 4.58
C GLU A 189 -4.39 1.54 4.39
N GLN A 190 -5.06 0.81 5.29
CA GLN A 190 -6.47 0.45 5.15
C GLN A 190 -7.38 1.66 4.97
N THR A 191 -7.10 2.74 5.70
CA THR A 191 -7.86 4.00 5.66
C THR A 191 -7.73 4.65 4.28
N VAL A 192 -6.54 4.64 3.68
CA VAL A 192 -6.28 5.15 2.33
C VAL A 192 -7.08 4.36 1.31
N PHE A 193 -7.06 3.03 1.37
CA PHE A 193 -7.84 2.20 0.45
C PHE A 193 -9.36 2.39 0.62
N ALA A 194 -9.84 2.55 1.86
CA ALA A 194 -11.24 2.85 2.13
C ALA A 194 -11.64 4.22 1.54
N ALA A 195 -10.78 5.24 1.69
CA ALA A 195 -10.99 6.56 1.11
C ALA A 195 -11.05 6.51 -0.43
N LEU A 196 -10.10 5.82 -1.06
CA LEU A 196 -10.06 5.65 -2.50
C LEU A 196 -11.26 4.84 -3.02
N PHE A 197 -11.71 3.83 -2.28
CA PHE A 197 -12.92 3.07 -2.62
C PHE A 197 -14.17 3.95 -2.57
N MET A 198 -14.38 4.69 -1.49
CA MET A 198 -15.51 5.61 -1.36
C MET A 198 -15.46 6.75 -2.39
N TYR A 199 -14.26 7.22 -2.74
CA TYR A 199 -14.09 8.18 -3.82
C TYR A 199 -14.59 7.64 -5.16
N ARG A 200 -14.30 6.37 -5.50
CA ARG A 200 -14.81 5.74 -6.72
C ARG A 200 -16.32 5.55 -6.72
N LEU A 201 -16.91 5.41 -5.54
CA LEU A 201 -18.36 5.42 -5.35
C LEU A 201 -19.00 6.81 -5.38
N SER A 202 -18.21 7.87 -5.61
CA SER A 202 -18.69 9.26 -5.59
C SER A 202 -19.37 9.63 -4.26
N ALA A 203 -18.81 9.16 -3.14
CA ALA A 203 -19.25 9.52 -1.80
C ALA A 203 -19.22 11.05 -1.58
N PRO A 204 -20.08 11.60 -0.69
CA PRO A 204 -20.16 13.04 -0.48
C PRO A 204 -18.85 13.62 0.09
N VAL A 205 -18.47 14.83 -0.36
CA VAL A 205 -17.22 15.49 0.05
C VAL A 205 -17.10 15.73 1.54
N ARG A 206 -18.23 15.94 2.23
CA ARG A 206 -18.25 16.10 3.69
C ARG A 206 -17.62 14.91 4.41
N ILE A 207 -17.71 13.71 3.83
CA ILE A 207 -17.07 12.49 4.35
C ILE A 207 -15.67 12.36 3.76
N LEU A 208 -15.56 12.57 2.44
CA LEU A 208 -14.36 12.19 1.71
C LEU A 208 -13.16 13.12 1.96
N GLY A 209 -13.38 14.42 2.12
CA GLY A 209 -12.32 15.40 2.43
C GLY A 209 -11.61 15.08 3.75
N PRO A 210 -12.34 15.02 4.88
CA PRO A 210 -11.74 14.66 6.18
C PRO A 210 -11.10 13.27 6.17
N LEU A 211 -11.71 12.30 5.49
CA LEU A 211 -11.16 10.95 5.41
C LEU A 211 -9.83 10.92 4.65
N PHE A 212 -9.70 11.63 3.52
CA PHE A 212 -8.42 11.72 2.81
C PHE A 212 -7.34 12.42 3.65
N GLY A 213 -7.70 13.51 4.32
CA GLY A 213 -6.79 14.22 5.22
C GLY A 213 -6.29 13.32 6.37
N PHE A 214 -7.23 12.63 7.05
CA PHE A 214 -6.90 11.68 8.10
C PHE A 214 -6.04 10.52 7.59
N SER A 215 -6.42 9.91 6.47
CA SER A 215 -5.70 8.77 5.90
C SER A 215 -4.26 9.14 5.50
N ALA A 216 -4.06 10.33 4.92
CA ALA A 216 -2.73 10.82 4.57
C ALA A 216 -1.85 11.02 5.81
N ILE A 217 -2.36 11.70 6.84
CA ILE A 217 -1.63 11.95 8.09
C ILE A 217 -1.32 10.64 8.81
N GLN A 218 -2.34 9.80 9.02
CA GLN A 218 -2.20 8.52 9.71
C GLN A 218 -1.14 7.66 9.00
N SER A 219 -1.26 7.51 7.69
CA SER A 219 -0.32 6.72 6.91
C SER A 219 1.12 7.23 7.09
N LEU A 220 1.33 8.55 6.98
CA LEU A 220 2.65 9.16 7.13
C LEU A 220 3.26 8.95 8.51
N VAL A 221 2.47 9.13 9.59
CA VAL A 221 2.92 8.94 10.97
C VAL A 221 3.38 7.51 11.23
N PHE A 222 2.56 6.51 10.85
CA PHE A 222 2.91 5.10 11.06
C PHE A 222 4.14 4.68 10.24
N LYS A 223 4.29 5.19 9.02
CA LYS A 223 5.44 4.90 8.16
C LYS A 223 6.74 5.48 8.71
N PHE A 224 6.73 6.73 9.18
CA PHE A 224 7.91 7.30 9.84
C PHE A 224 8.25 6.63 11.16
N ALA A 225 7.25 6.24 11.96
CA ALA A 225 7.48 5.48 13.18
C ALA A 225 8.13 4.11 12.87
N SER A 226 7.65 3.41 11.84
CA SER A 226 8.28 2.18 11.34
C SER A 226 9.72 2.42 10.88
N ILE A 227 9.99 3.45 10.06
CA ILE A 227 11.34 3.77 9.60
C ILE A 227 12.27 4.04 10.79
N ALA A 228 11.86 4.91 11.72
CA ALA A 228 12.65 5.22 12.91
C ALA A 228 12.96 3.97 13.74
N ALA A 229 11.97 3.08 13.92
CA ALA A 229 12.16 1.81 14.61
C ALA A 229 13.14 0.88 13.86
N THR A 230 13.06 0.80 12.52
CA THR A 230 14.01 -0.01 11.74
C THR A 230 15.44 0.51 11.85
N ILE A 231 15.62 1.84 11.81
CA ILE A 231 16.93 2.47 11.97
C ILE A 231 17.49 2.17 13.35
N TRP A 232 16.65 2.23 14.39
CA TRP A 232 17.06 1.87 15.74
C TRP A 232 17.52 0.41 15.84
N VAL A 233 16.76 -0.55 15.27
CA VAL A 233 17.16 -1.97 15.22
C VAL A 233 18.48 -2.14 14.46
N TRP A 234 18.61 -1.46 13.31
CA TRP A 234 19.82 -1.51 12.48
C TRP A 234 21.05 -1.01 13.25
N VAL A 235 20.99 0.19 13.84
CA VAL A 235 22.09 0.77 14.63
C VAL A 235 22.45 -0.12 15.81
N LYS A 236 21.44 -0.63 16.53
CA LYS A 236 21.65 -1.34 17.79
C LYS A 236 22.18 -2.76 17.60
N TYR A 237 21.67 -3.49 16.61
CA TYR A 237 21.91 -4.94 16.51
C TYR A 237 22.64 -5.38 15.23
N GLN A 238 22.56 -4.62 14.13
CA GLN A 238 23.07 -5.07 12.81
C GLN A 238 24.36 -4.37 12.41
N LYS A 239 24.45 -3.06 12.59
CA LYS A 239 25.63 -2.24 12.24
C LYS A 239 26.96 -2.72 12.87
N PRO A 240 27.01 -3.22 14.12
CA PRO A 240 28.28 -3.63 14.73
C PRO A 240 28.93 -4.87 14.07
N ALA A 241 28.20 -5.60 13.23
CA ALA A 241 28.68 -6.83 12.62
C ALA A 241 29.59 -6.54 11.40
N SER A 242 30.65 -7.32 11.26
CA SER A 242 31.67 -7.14 10.22
C SER A 242 31.86 -8.44 9.41
N ALA A 243 31.23 -8.50 8.24
CA ALA A 243 31.53 -9.48 7.19
C ALA A 243 30.99 -8.97 5.83
N PRO A 244 31.45 -9.52 4.69
CA PRO A 244 31.02 -9.08 3.36
C PRO A 244 29.49 -9.03 3.19
N LEU A 245 28.77 -10.01 3.74
CA LEU A 245 27.31 -10.07 3.64
C LEU A 245 26.62 -8.97 4.47
N TYR A 246 27.20 -8.54 5.60
CA TYR A 246 26.67 -7.41 6.39
C TYR A 246 26.82 -6.08 5.63
N TYR A 247 27.92 -5.87 4.91
CA TYR A 247 28.09 -4.67 4.07
C TYR A 247 27.08 -4.64 2.92
N ALA A 248 26.83 -5.79 2.27
CA ALA A 248 25.80 -5.90 1.26
C ALA A 248 24.40 -5.60 1.83
N TRP A 249 24.10 -6.12 3.02
CA TRP A 249 22.88 -5.79 3.74
C TRP A 249 22.77 -4.29 4.03
N ASP A 250 23.80 -3.64 4.56
CA ASP A 250 23.76 -2.23 4.93
C ASP A 250 23.43 -1.35 3.71
N ALA A 251 24.07 -1.63 2.57
CA ALA A 251 23.78 -0.92 1.33
C ALA A 251 22.33 -1.12 0.88
N LEU A 252 21.86 -2.38 0.82
CA LEU A 252 20.50 -2.70 0.41
C LEU A 252 19.44 -2.19 1.40
N TYR A 253 19.73 -2.23 2.70
CA TYR A 253 18.88 -1.72 3.77
C TYR A 253 18.60 -0.23 3.57
N TRP A 254 19.63 0.58 3.32
CA TRP A 254 19.46 2.01 3.08
C TRP A 254 18.76 2.30 1.76
N ILE A 255 19.10 1.58 0.68
CA ILE A 255 18.41 1.72 -0.61
C ILE A 255 16.90 1.43 -0.44
N CYS A 256 16.55 0.33 0.22
CA CYS A 256 15.16 -0.02 0.50
C CYS A 256 14.48 1.01 1.39
N THR A 257 15.11 1.42 2.49
CA THR A 257 14.52 2.35 3.47
C THR A 257 14.28 3.72 2.86
N VAL A 258 15.24 4.27 2.10
CA VAL A 258 15.10 5.56 1.41
C VAL A 258 14.08 5.46 0.29
N GLY A 259 14.14 4.39 -0.52
CA GLY A 259 13.18 4.15 -1.60
C GLY A 259 11.74 4.07 -1.09
N LEU A 260 11.52 3.30 -0.02
CA LEU A 260 10.23 3.23 0.65
C LEU A 260 9.84 4.62 1.18
N ALA A 261 10.68 5.28 1.99
CA ALA A 261 10.38 6.61 2.53
C ALA A 261 9.94 7.61 1.46
N PHE A 262 10.63 7.65 0.32
CA PHE A 262 10.27 8.50 -0.80
C PHE A 262 8.87 8.15 -1.35
N THR A 263 8.61 6.88 -1.67
CA THR A 263 7.28 6.45 -2.16
C THR A 263 6.16 6.75 -1.16
N GLN A 264 6.47 6.66 0.14
CA GLN A 264 5.52 6.91 1.21
C GLN A 264 5.14 8.38 1.35
N VAL A 265 6.13 9.28 1.34
CA VAL A 265 5.89 10.72 1.36
C VAL A 265 5.12 11.15 0.12
N TRP A 266 5.51 10.64 -1.05
CA TRP A 266 4.80 10.91 -2.30
C TRP A 266 3.34 10.44 -2.24
N GLY A 267 3.10 9.20 -1.81
CA GLY A 267 1.75 8.64 -1.69
C GLY A 267 0.87 9.46 -0.75
N ALA A 268 1.38 9.81 0.44
CA ALA A 268 0.65 10.64 1.40
C ALA A 268 0.33 12.05 0.83
N TRP A 269 1.27 12.66 0.11
CA TRP A 269 1.08 13.96 -0.54
C TRP A 269 -0.01 13.90 -1.62
N VAL A 270 -0.03 12.86 -2.46
CA VAL A 270 -1.09 12.66 -3.47
C VAL A 270 -2.46 12.52 -2.80
N VAL A 271 -2.56 11.67 -1.76
CA VAL A 271 -3.81 11.44 -1.02
C VAL A 271 -4.31 12.74 -0.37
N TRP A 272 -3.41 13.53 0.22
CA TRP A 272 -3.72 14.84 0.79
C TRP A 272 -4.26 15.81 -0.27
N ASN A 273 -3.59 15.90 -1.41
CA ASN A 273 -4.00 16.78 -2.51
C ASN A 273 -5.34 16.36 -3.12
N MET A 274 -5.65 15.07 -3.15
CA MET A 274 -6.98 14.59 -3.56
C MET A 274 -8.07 15.13 -2.63
N GLY A 275 -7.86 15.11 -1.32
CA GLY A 275 -8.77 15.71 -0.33
C GLY A 275 -9.02 17.20 -0.59
N ASN A 276 -7.96 17.99 -0.75
CA ASN A 276 -8.06 19.44 -0.96
C ASN A 276 -8.68 19.80 -2.33
N SER A 277 -8.39 19.02 -3.36
CA SER A 277 -8.90 19.26 -4.71
C SER A 277 -10.41 18.96 -4.83
N LEU A 278 -10.91 18.01 -4.03
CA LEU A 278 -12.34 17.69 -3.99
C LEU A 278 -13.18 18.87 -3.49
N GLU A 279 -12.70 19.55 -2.44
CA GLU A 279 -13.39 20.71 -1.89
C GLU A 279 -13.51 21.83 -2.94
N LYS A 280 -12.43 22.09 -3.69
CA LYS A 280 -12.42 23.10 -4.77
C LYS A 280 -13.44 22.76 -5.87
N ARG A 281 -13.45 21.51 -6.35
CA ARG A 281 -14.37 21.06 -7.41
C ARG A 281 -15.84 21.14 -6.99
N TYR A 282 -16.14 20.87 -5.72
CA TYR A 282 -17.50 20.96 -5.22
C TYR A 282 -17.97 22.39 -5.03
N LYS A 283 -17.10 23.30 -4.55
CA LYS A 283 -17.41 24.73 -4.49
C LYS A 283 -17.73 25.29 -5.88
N GLN A 284 -16.89 24.98 -6.87
CA GLN A 284 -17.12 25.37 -8.27
C GLN A 284 -18.44 24.83 -8.83
N LYS A 285 -18.81 23.58 -8.50
CA LYS A 285 -20.09 23.02 -8.95
C LYS A 285 -21.29 23.70 -8.31
N GLN A 286 -21.21 24.06 -7.02
CA GLN A 286 -22.27 24.81 -6.34
C GLN A 286 -22.43 26.21 -6.91
N GLU A 287 -21.33 26.90 -7.21
CA GLU A 287 -21.33 28.21 -7.87
C GLU A 287 -21.98 28.12 -9.27
N GLN A 288 -21.61 27.12 -10.08
CA GLN A 288 -22.23 26.89 -11.40
C GLN A 288 -23.73 26.58 -11.33
N GLU A 289 -24.17 25.80 -10.34
CA GLU A 289 -25.59 25.49 -10.14
C GLU A 289 -26.37 26.73 -9.69
N GLN A 290 -25.77 27.61 -8.88
CA GLN A 290 -26.37 28.90 -8.50
C GLN A 290 -26.45 29.87 -9.68
N ASP A 291 -25.39 30.00 -10.48
CA ASP A 291 -25.37 30.86 -11.67
C ASP A 291 -26.43 30.42 -12.70
N HIS A 292 -26.61 29.11 -12.89
CA HIS A 292 -27.68 28.58 -13.75
C HIS A 292 -29.08 28.83 -13.19
N GLN A 293 -29.29 28.79 -11.87
CA GLN A 293 -30.58 29.14 -11.27
C GLN A 293 -30.89 30.63 -11.38
N VAL A 294 -29.91 31.51 -11.15
CA VAL A 294 -30.08 32.96 -11.32
C VAL A 294 -30.35 33.33 -12.78
N SER A 295 -29.64 32.69 -13.72
CA SER A 295 -29.87 32.90 -15.16
C SER A 295 -31.25 32.43 -15.60
N ASN A 296 -31.77 31.33 -15.04
CA ASN A 296 -33.11 30.82 -15.35
C ASN A 296 -34.25 31.60 -14.65
N LEU A 297 -33.94 32.35 -13.58
CA LEU A 297 -34.87 33.31 -12.96
C LEU A 297 -34.88 34.68 -13.66
N THR A 298 -34.01 34.88 -14.66
CA THR A 298 -33.95 36.09 -15.49
C THR A 298 -34.56 35.86 -16.88
N PRO A 299 -35.85 35.52 -16.97
CA PRO A 299 -36.66 36.06 -18.06
C PRO A 299 -37.89 36.77 -17.48
N VAL A 300 -38.38 37.79 -18.19
CA VAL A 300 -39.58 38.58 -17.88
C VAL A 300 -39.35 39.78 -16.94
N LEU A 301 -38.54 40.75 -17.40
CA LEU A 301 -38.82 42.18 -17.19
C LEU A 301 -38.15 43.01 -18.31
N THR A 302 -38.35 42.60 -19.56
CA THR A 302 -38.07 43.42 -20.75
C THR A 302 -39.31 43.45 -21.64
N ILE A 303 -40.25 44.28 -21.20
CA ILE A 303 -41.19 45.15 -21.94
C ILE A 303 -41.55 44.75 -23.40
N SER A 304 -42.83 44.40 -23.57
CA SER A 304 -43.78 44.92 -24.57
C SER A 304 -43.24 45.60 -25.85
N HIS A 305 -43.48 45.00 -27.01
CA HIS A 305 -44.37 45.46 -28.11
C HIS A 305 -43.84 44.98 -29.48
N GLY A 306 -44.68 44.28 -30.26
CA GLY A 306 -44.56 44.26 -31.72
C GLY A 306 -44.49 42.89 -32.42
N GLN A 307 -45.67 42.32 -32.68
CA GLN A 307 -46.09 41.59 -33.89
C GLN A 307 -45.33 40.36 -34.46
N SER A 308 -46.18 39.35 -34.72
CA SER A 308 -46.22 38.46 -35.90
C SER A 308 -45.60 37.06 -35.79
N SER A 309 -46.51 36.10 -35.57
CA SER A 309 -46.61 34.75 -36.14
C SER A 309 -45.35 34.11 -36.71
N GLN A 310 -44.85 33.06 -36.04
CA GLN A 310 -44.38 31.84 -36.72
C GLN A 310 -44.26 30.62 -35.79
N ALA A 311 -44.54 29.47 -36.40
CA ALA A 311 -44.61 28.08 -35.96
C ALA A 311 -43.86 27.64 -34.68
N ILE A 312 -44.61 27.00 -33.78
CA ILE A 312 -44.13 26.24 -32.63
C ILE A 312 -43.57 24.90 -33.13
N THR A 313 -42.25 24.72 -33.07
CA THR A 313 -41.60 23.41 -33.11
C THR A 313 -41.08 23.09 -31.70
N ILE A 314 -41.74 22.15 -31.03
CA ILE A 314 -41.33 21.64 -29.72
C ILE A 314 -40.13 20.72 -29.93
N GLN A 315 -38.92 21.26 -29.80
CA GLN A 315 -37.68 20.49 -29.82
C GLN A 315 -37.34 20.11 -28.37
N SER A 316 -37.59 18.86 -28.03
CA SER A 316 -37.21 18.21 -26.77
C SER A 316 -35.69 18.23 -26.59
N SER A 317 -35.19 19.19 -25.81
CA SER A 317 -33.79 19.22 -25.38
C SER A 317 -33.58 18.17 -24.29
N ARG A 318 -33.23 16.94 -24.71
CA ARG A 318 -32.62 15.93 -23.84
C ARG A 318 -31.26 16.47 -23.39
N SER A 319 -31.21 16.95 -22.15
CA SER A 319 -29.98 17.27 -21.44
C SER A 319 -29.08 16.03 -21.40
N ALA A 320 -27.98 16.08 -22.14
CA ALA A 320 -26.93 15.08 -22.07
C ALA A 320 -26.33 15.09 -20.66
N SER A 321 -26.71 14.07 -19.87
CA SER A 321 -26.05 13.70 -18.63
C SER A 321 -24.55 13.57 -18.88
N SER A 322 -23.77 14.49 -18.31
CA SER A 322 -22.32 14.50 -18.42
C SER A 322 -21.76 13.25 -17.75
N GLN A 323 -21.28 12.31 -18.57
CA GLN A 323 -20.51 11.16 -18.09
C GLN A 323 -19.20 11.66 -17.49
N PHE A 324 -19.19 11.74 -16.16
CA PHE A 324 -18.00 12.02 -15.37
C PHE A 324 -16.91 11.00 -15.67
N THR A 325 -15.87 11.44 -16.37
CA THR A 325 -14.62 10.72 -16.54
C THR A 325 -13.59 11.38 -15.64
N PRO A 326 -13.20 10.76 -14.53
CA PRO A 326 -12.08 11.26 -13.74
C PRO A 326 -10.79 10.96 -14.50
N ASP A 327 -10.37 11.90 -15.35
CA ASP A 327 -9.05 11.91 -15.98
C ASP A 327 -7.99 12.16 -14.91
N PHE A 328 -7.32 11.08 -14.49
CA PHE A 328 -6.18 11.11 -13.59
C PHE A 328 -4.83 11.00 -14.33
N GLU A 329 -4.84 11.01 -15.66
CA GLU A 329 -3.64 10.76 -16.46
C GLU A 329 -3.08 12.00 -17.17
N LYS A 330 -3.77 13.14 -17.14
CA LYS A 330 -3.22 14.39 -17.65
C LYS A 330 -2.77 15.28 -16.49
N PRO A 331 -1.46 15.45 -16.25
CA PRO A 331 -0.99 16.54 -15.42
C PRO A 331 -1.56 17.84 -15.98
N ASN A 332 -2.03 18.72 -15.08
CA ASN A 332 -2.51 20.03 -15.46
C ASN A 332 -1.36 20.76 -16.18
N PRO A 333 -1.55 21.35 -17.38
CA PRO A 333 -0.47 22.03 -18.10
C PRO A 333 0.25 23.09 -17.24
N SER A 334 -0.47 23.70 -16.30
CA SER A 334 0.04 24.65 -15.32
C SER A 334 1.10 24.07 -14.37
N ASP A 335 1.02 22.77 -14.06
CA ASP A 335 1.94 22.11 -13.12
C ASP A 335 3.26 21.75 -13.81
N LEU A 336 3.23 21.48 -15.13
CA LEU A 336 4.40 21.27 -15.97
C LEU A 336 5.20 22.57 -16.19
N GLU A 337 4.53 23.72 -16.31
CA GLU A 337 5.21 25.02 -16.43
C GLU A 337 5.93 25.46 -15.15
N SER A 338 5.38 25.15 -13.98
CA SER A 338 6.04 25.48 -12.70
C SER A 338 7.28 24.61 -12.43
N GLY A 339 7.27 23.35 -12.89
CA GLY A 339 8.42 22.45 -12.79
C GLY A 339 9.52 22.76 -13.81
N ALA A 340 9.15 23.17 -15.03
CA ALA A 340 10.11 23.51 -16.09
C ALA A 340 10.92 24.77 -15.79
N LYS A 341 10.35 25.76 -15.09
CA LYS A 341 11.07 26.98 -14.70
C LYS A 341 12.15 26.75 -13.64
N ILE A 342 12.08 25.66 -12.86
CA ILE A 342 13.08 25.34 -11.83
C ILE A 342 14.32 24.65 -12.43
N TYR A 343 14.21 24.06 -13.63
CA TYR A 343 15.34 23.43 -14.34
C TYR A 343 16.02 24.33 -15.38
N ALA A 344 15.46 25.49 -15.69
CA ALA A 344 16.05 26.46 -16.63
C ALA A 344 16.93 27.54 -15.96
N GLN A 345 17.18 27.43 -14.65
CA GLN A 345 18.02 28.37 -13.89
C GLN A 345 19.10 27.69 -13.02
N ARG A 346 19.59 26.51 -13.41
CA ARG A 346 20.82 25.93 -12.86
C ARG A 346 21.75 25.44 -13.94
#